data_AF-A1RYA6-F1
#
_entry.id   AF-A1RYA6-F1
#
_cell.length_a   1.000
_cell.length_b   1.000
_cell.length_c   1.000
_cell.angle_alpha   90.00
_cell.angle_beta   90.00
_cell.angle_gamma   90.00
#
_symmetry.space_group_name_H-M   'P 1'
#
loop_
_entity.id
_entity.type
_entity.pdbx_description
1 polymer ?
#
loop_
_entity_poly.entity_id
_entity_poly.type
_entity_poly.pdbx_seq_one_letter_code
_entity_poly.pdbx_strand_id
1 'polypeptide(L)'
;MTEADWKVGVAGEMGLTPVREPSLDDFVLLLLYLDGRTPIYGEEIIHFILAIYPFVSLRLSPSLYLPYFEAVSEALRRLEERGFIFRSRQAYRDGERRVVRLTETGSDEARKIFKAFSESWLLMRGVALRRGSEVLGELEALKKTYNGKGLVELARLLASKVEGDGASALNHLEGVSKEWVEYFVYLLKRLSKELKPTSRQVF
;
A
#
# COMPACT_ATOMS: atom_id res chain seq x y z
N MET A 1 -2.21 19.65 -24.34
CA MET A 1 -1.87 18.22 -24.36
C MET A 1 -1.01 17.95 -23.16
N THR A 2 -1.61 17.37 -22.14
CA THR A 2 -0.89 16.85 -20.98
C THR A 2 -0.17 15.56 -21.38
N GLU A 3 0.96 15.25 -20.73
CA GLU A 3 1.82 14.10 -21.07
C GLU A 3 1.09 12.73 -20.96
N ALA A 4 -0.05 12.69 -20.28
CA ALA A 4 -0.94 11.53 -20.17
C ALA A 4 -1.79 11.29 -21.44
N ASP A 5 -2.12 12.33 -22.19
CA ASP A 5 -3.14 12.27 -23.26
C ASP A 5 -2.69 11.38 -24.43
N TRP A 6 -1.42 11.47 -24.83
CA TRP A 6 -0.90 10.71 -25.96
C TRP A 6 -0.75 9.21 -25.62
N LYS A 7 -0.42 8.87 -24.36
CA LYS A 7 -0.26 7.48 -23.91
C LYS A 7 -1.59 6.74 -23.91
N VAL A 8 -2.66 7.43 -23.49
CA VAL A 8 -4.04 6.92 -23.59
C VAL A 8 -4.44 6.75 -25.06
N GLY A 9 -4.06 7.69 -25.93
CA GLY A 9 -4.27 7.58 -27.38
C GLY A 9 -3.61 6.34 -28.00
N VAL A 10 -2.32 6.13 -27.73
CA VAL A 10 -1.57 4.96 -28.20
C VAL A 10 -2.15 3.65 -27.67
N ALA A 11 -2.53 3.61 -26.38
CA ALA A 11 -3.19 2.44 -25.82
C ALA A 11 -4.52 2.12 -26.51
N GLY A 12 -5.28 3.16 -26.88
CA GLY A 12 -6.49 3.03 -27.69
C GLY A 12 -6.22 2.43 -29.08
N GLU A 13 -5.17 2.89 -29.76
CA GLU A 13 -4.75 2.33 -31.06
C GLU A 13 -4.34 0.85 -30.96
N MET A 14 -3.82 0.43 -29.81
CA MET A 14 -3.47 -0.96 -29.51
C MET A 14 -4.68 -1.83 -29.09
N GLY A 15 -5.90 -1.27 -29.08
CA GLY A 15 -7.12 -1.97 -28.65
C GLY A 15 -7.22 -2.16 -27.14
N LEU A 16 -6.42 -1.44 -26.35
CA LEU A 16 -6.42 -1.50 -24.89
C LEU A 16 -7.42 -0.47 -24.37
N THR A 17 -8.70 -0.83 -24.33
CA THR A 17 -9.78 0.08 -23.89
C THR A 17 -10.75 -0.62 -22.94
N PRO A 18 -11.27 0.05 -21.91
CA PRO A 18 -10.92 1.40 -21.47
C PRO A 18 -9.58 1.47 -20.72
N VAL A 19 -8.88 2.61 -20.80
CA VAL A 19 -7.69 2.92 -19.99
C VAL A 19 -8.09 3.82 -18.83
N ARG A 20 -7.53 3.56 -17.64
CA ARG A 20 -7.73 4.38 -16.44
C ARG A 20 -6.39 4.66 -15.75
N GLU A 21 -6.29 5.82 -15.12
CA GLU A 21 -5.17 6.16 -14.24
C GLU A 21 -5.67 6.16 -12.79
N PRO A 22 -5.30 5.14 -11.99
CA PRO A 22 -5.68 5.05 -10.58
C PRO A 22 -5.16 6.22 -9.73
N SER A 23 -6.02 6.75 -8.86
CA SER A 23 -5.60 7.63 -7.77
C SER A 23 -5.16 6.83 -6.53
N LEU A 24 -4.48 7.49 -5.60
CA LEU A 24 -4.16 6.90 -4.30
C LEU A 24 -5.42 6.56 -3.48
N ASP A 25 -6.44 7.40 -3.56
CA ASP A 25 -7.73 7.17 -2.91
C ASP A 25 -8.38 5.87 -3.44
N ASP A 26 -8.27 5.59 -4.75
CA ASP A 26 -8.76 4.33 -5.34
C ASP A 26 -8.03 3.12 -4.75
N PHE A 27 -6.70 3.17 -4.64
CA PHE A 27 -5.93 2.08 -4.03
C PHE A 27 -6.34 1.81 -2.58
N VAL A 28 -6.53 2.85 -1.78
CA VAL A 28 -6.93 2.71 -0.38
C VAL A 28 -8.34 2.12 -0.28
N LEU A 29 -9.30 2.61 -1.06
CA LEU A 29 -10.66 2.07 -1.07
C LEU A 29 -10.70 0.62 -1.54
N LEU A 30 -9.95 0.29 -2.59
CA LEU A 30 -9.85 -1.09 -3.09
C LEU A 30 -9.22 -2.01 -2.05
N LEU A 31 -8.13 -1.61 -1.39
CA LEU A 31 -7.54 -2.39 -0.30
C LEU A 31 -8.55 -2.65 0.81
N LEU A 32 -9.39 -1.69 1.19
CA LEU A 32 -10.41 -1.91 2.20
C LEU A 32 -11.57 -2.78 1.69
N TYR A 33 -11.88 -2.75 0.39
CA TYR A 33 -12.99 -3.49 -0.22
C TYR A 33 -12.68 -4.96 -0.52
N LEU A 34 -11.45 -5.25 -0.95
CA LEU A 34 -10.97 -6.59 -1.28
C LEU A 34 -11.02 -7.53 -0.06
N ASP A 35 -10.88 -8.84 -0.27
CA ASP A 35 -10.91 -9.84 0.82
C ASP A 35 -12.19 -9.76 1.67
N GLY A 36 -13.34 -9.70 1.00
CA GLY A 36 -14.66 -9.70 1.64
C GLY A 36 -14.96 -8.45 2.48
N ARG A 37 -14.33 -7.30 2.20
CA ARG A 37 -14.43 -6.06 3.00
C ARG A 37 -13.89 -6.22 4.43
N THR A 38 -12.96 -7.16 4.64
CA THR A 38 -12.27 -7.33 5.92
C THR A 38 -11.54 -6.04 6.27
N PRO A 39 -11.66 -5.53 7.52
CA PRO A 39 -11.01 -4.30 7.90
C PRO A 39 -9.49 -4.44 7.94
N ILE A 40 -8.78 -3.32 7.87
CA ILE A 40 -7.32 -3.32 8.02
C ILE A 40 -6.96 -3.00 9.47
N TYR A 41 -6.20 -3.90 10.10
CA TYR A 41 -5.81 -3.83 11.51
C TYR A 41 -4.43 -3.21 11.65
N GLY A 42 -4.38 -1.89 11.68
CA GLY A 42 -3.16 -1.08 11.71
C GLY A 42 -3.10 -0.17 10.48
N GLU A 43 -3.01 1.14 10.67
CA GLU A 43 -2.82 2.09 9.56
C GLU A 43 -1.49 1.80 8.85
N GLU A 44 -0.46 1.42 9.62
CA GLU A 44 0.86 0.99 9.15
C GLU A 44 0.82 -0.11 8.09
N ILE A 45 -0.23 -0.95 8.07
CA ILE A 45 -0.38 -2.03 7.10
C ILE A 45 -0.68 -1.45 5.72
N ILE A 46 -1.47 -0.37 5.65
CA ILE A 46 -1.78 0.32 4.40
C ILE A 46 -0.51 0.95 3.84
N HIS A 47 0.24 1.67 4.69
CA HIS A 47 1.53 2.24 4.31
C HIS A 47 2.50 1.16 3.82
N PHE A 48 2.61 0.05 4.55
CA PHE A 48 3.49 -1.06 4.18
C PHE A 48 3.11 -1.68 2.84
N ILE A 49 1.83 -2.04 2.63
CA ILE A 49 1.36 -2.65 1.38
C ILE A 49 1.66 -1.73 0.19
N LEU A 50 1.35 -0.44 0.33
CA LEU A 50 1.59 0.52 -0.75
C LEU A 50 3.08 0.82 -0.94
N ALA A 51 3.92 0.71 0.11
CA ALA A 51 5.38 0.85 0.01
C ALA A 51 6.03 -0.24 -0.85
N ILE A 52 5.48 -1.45 -0.80
CA ILE A 52 6.04 -2.61 -1.50
C ILE A 52 5.34 -2.88 -2.83
N TYR A 53 4.29 -2.12 -3.15
CA TYR A 53 3.54 -2.22 -4.39
C TYR A 53 4.11 -1.23 -5.42
N PRO A 54 4.85 -1.70 -6.45
CA PRO A 54 5.72 -0.85 -7.25
C PRO A 54 4.99 0.11 -8.20
N PHE A 55 3.66 0.01 -8.26
CA PHE A 55 2.83 0.75 -9.19
C PHE A 55 2.13 1.97 -8.56
N VAL A 56 2.23 2.18 -7.24
CA VAL A 56 1.78 3.43 -6.63
C VAL A 56 2.96 4.41 -6.58
N SER A 57 2.78 5.62 -7.11
CA SER A 57 3.75 6.70 -6.91
C SER A 57 3.58 7.29 -5.52
N LEU A 58 4.51 7.01 -4.62
CA LEU A 58 4.54 7.60 -3.28
C LEU A 58 5.90 8.24 -3.01
N ARG A 59 5.87 9.46 -2.48
CA ARG A 59 7.06 10.15 -1.98
C ARG A 59 7.27 9.76 -0.52
N LEU A 60 8.41 9.15 -0.23
CA LEU A 60 8.71 8.63 1.10
C LEU A 60 8.95 9.77 2.09
N SER A 61 8.26 9.73 3.22
CA SER A 61 8.50 10.63 4.34
C SER A 61 9.48 9.94 5.32
N PRO A 62 10.44 10.67 5.92
CA PRO A 62 11.35 10.09 6.89
C PRO A 62 10.58 9.52 8.09
N SER A 63 10.78 8.22 8.37
CA SER A 63 10.23 7.54 9.55
C SER A 63 11.26 6.56 10.09
N LEU A 64 11.27 6.40 11.42
CA LEU A 64 12.31 5.65 12.14
C LEU A 64 12.23 4.12 11.93
N TYR A 65 11.05 3.57 11.66
CA TYR A 65 10.81 2.13 11.85
C TYR A 65 10.08 1.44 10.68
N LEU A 66 9.17 2.12 10.01
CA LEU A 66 8.41 1.61 8.86
C LEU A 66 8.21 2.70 7.81
N PRO A 67 7.97 2.33 6.53
CA PRO A 67 7.59 3.28 5.51
C PRO A 67 6.38 4.08 5.99
N TYR A 68 6.52 5.40 5.94
CA TYR A 68 5.46 6.34 6.23
C TYR A 68 5.35 7.28 5.04
N PHE A 69 4.12 7.51 4.58
CA PHE A 69 3.84 8.38 3.47
C PHE A 69 2.76 9.36 3.89
N GLU A 70 3.11 10.64 3.97
CA GLU A 70 2.15 11.70 4.28
C GLU A 70 0.93 11.65 3.34
N ALA A 71 1.17 11.40 2.05
CA ALA A 71 0.12 11.23 1.04
C ALA A 71 -0.91 10.14 1.39
N VAL A 72 -0.49 9.04 2.02
CA VAL A 72 -1.40 7.96 2.46
C VAL A 72 -2.23 8.42 3.65
N SER A 73 -1.63 9.09 4.63
CA SER A 73 -2.39 9.65 5.77
C SER A 73 -3.37 10.74 5.32
N GLU A 74 -3.00 11.56 4.34
CA GLU A 74 -3.90 12.54 3.72
C GLU A 74 -5.04 11.87 2.95
N ALA A 75 -4.77 10.82 2.17
CA ALA A 75 -5.80 10.04 1.48
C ALA A 75 -6.80 9.45 2.48
N LEU A 76 -6.32 8.86 3.58
CA LEU A 76 -7.18 8.36 4.65
C LEU A 76 -8.03 9.47 5.26
N ARG A 77 -7.45 10.65 5.53
CA ARG A 77 -8.21 11.80 6.05
C ARG A 77 -9.30 12.24 5.07
N ARG A 78 -8.98 12.40 3.78
CA ARG A 78 -9.97 12.78 2.74
C ARG A 78 -11.10 11.76 2.64
N LEU A 79 -10.78 10.47 2.66
CA LEU A 79 -11.78 9.40 2.59
C LEU A 79 -12.68 9.36 3.84
N GLU A 80 -12.13 9.68 5.01
CA GLU A 80 -12.92 9.79 6.26
C GLU A 80 -13.83 11.01 6.23
N GLU A 81 -13.33 12.17 5.78
CA GLU A 81 -14.11 13.41 5.61
C GLU A 81 -15.25 13.24 4.60
N ARG A 82 -15.05 12.43 3.56
CA ARG A 82 -16.08 12.06 2.58
C ARG A 82 -17.07 11.01 3.12
N GLY A 83 -16.86 10.51 4.33
CA GLY A 83 -17.72 9.50 4.96
C GLY A 83 -17.59 8.11 4.32
N PHE A 84 -16.48 7.81 3.63
CA PHE A 84 -16.26 6.50 3.00
C PHE A 84 -15.56 5.50 3.91
N ILE A 85 -14.77 6.00 4.85
CA ILE A 85 -14.12 5.16 5.85
C ILE A 85 -14.41 5.70 7.24
N PHE A 86 -14.23 4.83 8.24
CA PHE A 86 -14.10 5.26 9.63
C PHE A 86 -12.90 4.58 10.27
N ARG A 87 -12.24 5.32 11.16
CA ARG A 87 -11.16 4.80 12.00
C ARG A 87 -11.65 4.59 13.41
N SER A 88 -11.47 3.39 13.94
CA SER A 88 -11.73 3.10 15.35
C SER A 88 -10.51 2.50 16.01
N ARG A 89 -10.47 2.55 17.34
CA ARG A 89 -9.45 1.84 18.10
C ARG A 89 -10.06 0.57 18.67
N GLN A 90 -9.34 -0.54 18.56
CA GLN A 90 -9.76 -1.83 19.10
C GLN A 90 -8.65 -2.43 19.94
N ALA A 91 -9.01 -2.93 21.11
CA ALA A 91 -8.12 -3.67 21.97
C ALA A 91 -7.80 -5.04 21.35
N TYR A 92 -6.51 -5.35 21.25
CA TYR A 92 -5.96 -6.64 20.86
C TYR A 92 -5.05 -7.17 21.97
N ARG A 93 -4.69 -8.47 21.89
CA ARG A 93 -3.81 -9.12 22.87
C ARG A 93 -2.49 -8.39 23.09
N ASP A 94 -1.99 -7.71 22.06
CA ASP A 94 -0.68 -7.04 22.06
C ASP A 94 -0.80 -5.51 22.17
N GLY A 95 -1.98 -5.00 22.53
CA GLY A 95 -2.24 -3.56 22.68
C GLY A 95 -3.40 -3.04 21.83
N GLU A 96 -3.57 -1.72 21.82
CA GLU A 96 -4.61 -1.06 21.04
C GLU A 96 -4.17 -0.86 19.59
N ARG A 97 -5.01 -1.25 18.62
CA ARG A 97 -4.74 -1.06 17.19
C ARG A 97 -5.77 -0.12 16.57
N ARG A 98 -5.30 0.75 15.67
CA ARG A 98 -6.19 1.53 14.80
C ARG A 98 -6.73 0.61 13.72
N VAL A 99 -8.04 0.51 13.62
CA VAL A 99 -8.73 -0.29 12.63
C VAL A 99 -9.39 0.63 11.63
N VAL A 100 -9.10 0.41 10.35
CA VAL A 100 -9.68 1.16 9.24
C VAL A 100 -10.72 0.30 8.56
N ARG A 101 -11.94 0.83 8.41
CA ARG A 101 -13.09 0.14 7.83
C ARG A 101 -13.81 1.01 6.81
N LEU A 102 -14.44 0.37 5.83
CA LEU A 102 -15.41 1.05 4.96
C LEU A 102 -16.70 1.33 5.74
N THR A 103 -17.31 2.47 5.47
CA THR A 103 -18.73 2.72 5.75
C THR A 103 -19.58 2.04 4.67
N GLU A 104 -20.91 2.06 4.81
CA GLU A 104 -21.81 1.62 3.74
C GLU A 104 -21.60 2.43 2.46
N THR A 105 -21.57 3.75 2.56
CA THR A 105 -21.30 4.67 1.44
C THR A 105 -19.94 4.38 0.80
N GLY A 106 -18.90 4.13 1.60
CA GLY A 106 -17.59 3.76 1.08
C GLY A 106 -17.56 2.39 0.42
N SER A 107 -18.35 1.42 0.91
CA SER A 107 -18.50 0.12 0.27
C SER A 107 -19.16 0.23 -1.10
N ASP A 108 -20.15 1.11 -1.26
CA ASP A 108 -20.78 1.35 -2.55
C ASP A 108 -19.84 2.03 -3.53
N GLU A 109 -19.08 3.02 -3.06
CA GLU A 109 -18.08 3.69 -3.90
C GLU A 109 -16.95 2.75 -4.31
N ALA A 110 -16.39 2.01 -3.36
CA ALA A 110 -15.34 1.04 -3.66
C ALA A 110 -15.81 -0.08 -4.60
N ARG A 111 -17.10 -0.47 -4.55
CA ARG A 111 -17.68 -1.41 -5.53
C ARG A 111 -17.69 -0.84 -6.95
N LYS A 112 -18.02 0.45 -7.12
CA LYS A 112 -17.97 1.10 -8.44
C LYS A 112 -16.55 1.13 -8.99
N ILE A 113 -15.59 1.50 -8.14
CA ILE A 113 -14.15 1.53 -8.48
C ILE A 113 -13.68 0.12 -8.84
N PHE A 114 -14.03 -0.89 -8.04
CA PHE A 114 -13.69 -2.30 -8.28
C PHE A 114 -14.17 -2.76 -9.65
N LYS A 115 -15.46 -2.54 -9.96
CA LYS A 115 -16.02 -2.93 -11.26
C LYS A 115 -15.26 -2.26 -12.39
N ALA A 116 -15.05 -0.96 -12.27
CA ALA A 116 -14.36 -0.19 -13.28
C ALA A 116 -12.89 -0.60 -13.46
N PHE A 117 -12.19 -0.99 -12.39
CA PHE A 117 -10.84 -1.54 -12.46
C PHE A 117 -10.85 -2.91 -13.14
N SER A 118 -11.76 -3.80 -12.75
CA SER A 118 -11.80 -5.18 -13.26
C SER A 118 -11.99 -5.26 -14.78
N GLU A 119 -12.62 -4.23 -15.36
CA GLU A 119 -12.96 -4.14 -16.79
C GLU A 119 -12.01 -3.24 -17.58
N SER A 120 -10.92 -2.73 -16.98
CA SER A 120 -10.03 -1.75 -17.61
C SER A 120 -8.56 -2.15 -17.63
N TRP A 121 -7.81 -1.45 -18.50
CA TRP A 121 -6.36 -1.34 -18.42
C TRP A 121 -5.99 -0.16 -17.52
N LEU A 122 -5.02 -0.36 -16.64
CA LEU A 122 -4.56 0.66 -15.70
C LEU A 122 -3.21 1.19 -16.16
N LEU A 123 -3.16 2.50 -16.43
CA LEU A 123 -1.93 3.24 -16.67
C LEU A 123 -1.30 3.59 -15.32
N MET A 124 -0.31 2.80 -14.94
CA MET A 124 0.41 2.88 -13.68
C MET A 124 1.63 3.78 -13.82
N ARG A 125 1.74 4.80 -12.96
CA ARG A 125 2.86 5.76 -12.93
C ARG A 125 3.17 6.41 -14.29
N GLY A 126 2.16 6.54 -15.15
CA GLY A 126 2.31 7.03 -16.51
C GLY A 126 3.21 6.19 -17.43
N VAL A 127 3.59 4.95 -17.06
CA VAL A 127 4.57 4.16 -17.83
C VAL A 127 4.17 2.70 -18.04
N ALA A 128 3.42 2.08 -17.13
CA ALA A 128 3.09 0.66 -17.22
C ALA A 128 1.60 0.45 -17.42
N LEU A 129 1.20 -0.30 -18.45
CA LEU A 129 -0.19 -0.73 -18.65
C LEU A 129 -0.39 -2.14 -18.10
N ARG A 130 -1.39 -2.30 -17.22
CA ARG A 130 -1.72 -3.58 -16.60
C ARG A 130 -3.21 -3.87 -16.65
N ARG A 131 -3.62 -5.14 -16.74
CA ARG A 131 -5.03 -5.50 -16.59
C ARG A 131 -5.46 -5.25 -15.15
N GLY A 132 -6.55 -4.51 -14.97
CA GLY A 132 -7.02 -4.17 -13.63
C GLY A 132 -7.45 -5.40 -12.83
N SER A 133 -7.94 -6.47 -13.46
CA SER A 133 -8.19 -7.76 -12.79
C SER A 133 -6.95 -8.39 -12.16
N GLU A 134 -5.79 -8.29 -12.82
CA GLU A 134 -4.51 -8.77 -12.26
C GLU A 134 -4.08 -7.91 -11.08
N VAL A 135 -4.17 -6.59 -11.22
CA VAL A 135 -3.85 -5.63 -10.15
C VAL A 135 -4.72 -5.86 -8.91
N LEU A 136 -6.02 -6.10 -9.10
CA LEU A 136 -6.94 -6.43 -7.99
C LEU A 136 -6.52 -7.73 -7.28
N GLY A 137 -6.14 -8.76 -8.04
CA GLY A 137 -5.65 -10.03 -7.47
C GLY A 137 -4.36 -9.86 -6.66
N GLU A 138 -3.42 -9.04 -7.13
CA GLU A 138 -2.20 -8.71 -6.41
C GLU A 138 -2.49 -7.95 -5.11
N LEU A 139 -3.32 -6.91 -5.16
CA LEU A 139 -3.70 -6.13 -3.98
C LEU A 139 -4.40 -7.00 -2.93
N GLU A 140 -5.28 -7.92 -3.37
CA GLU A 140 -5.93 -8.86 -2.47
C GLU A 140 -4.93 -9.83 -1.84
N ALA A 141 -3.99 -10.36 -2.62
CA ALA A 141 -2.94 -11.25 -2.11
C ALA A 141 -2.05 -10.53 -1.08
N LEU A 142 -1.67 -9.28 -1.35
CA LEU A 142 -0.89 -8.46 -0.41
C LEU A 142 -1.69 -8.22 0.88
N LYS A 143 -2.96 -7.83 0.78
CA LYS A 143 -3.83 -7.65 1.95
C LYS A 143 -3.91 -8.92 2.79
N LYS A 144 -4.25 -10.07 2.19
CA LYS A 144 -4.35 -11.35 2.90
C LYS A 144 -3.02 -11.75 3.55
N THR A 145 -1.91 -11.45 2.90
CA THR A 145 -0.58 -11.77 3.39
C THR A 145 -0.23 -10.93 4.61
N TYR A 146 -0.43 -9.62 4.57
CA TYR A 146 0.13 -8.70 5.58
C TYR A 146 -0.87 -8.22 6.63
N ASN A 147 -2.18 -8.24 6.38
CA ASN A 147 -3.16 -7.76 7.34
C ASN A 147 -3.10 -8.55 8.66
N GLY A 148 -3.12 -7.83 9.78
CA GLY A 148 -3.01 -8.42 11.12
C GLY A 148 -1.58 -8.65 11.63
N LYS A 149 -0.54 -8.55 10.77
CA LYS A 149 0.86 -8.63 11.19
C LYS A 149 1.23 -7.50 12.14
N GLY A 150 2.13 -7.78 13.08
CA GLY A 150 2.67 -6.77 14.00
C GLY A 150 3.77 -5.93 13.35
N LEU A 151 4.03 -4.74 13.90
CA LEU A 151 5.07 -3.80 13.43
C LEU A 151 6.45 -4.47 13.27
N VAL A 152 6.85 -5.27 14.25
CA VAL A 152 8.12 -6.01 14.25
C VAL A 152 8.20 -6.98 13.06
N GLU A 153 7.10 -7.65 12.76
CA GLU A 153 7.04 -8.60 11.65
C GLU A 153 7.10 -7.89 10.30
N LEU A 154 6.40 -6.77 10.14
CA LEU A 154 6.49 -5.93 8.94
C LEU A 154 7.91 -5.40 8.71
N ALA A 155 8.58 -4.93 9.77
CA ALA A 155 9.95 -4.44 9.68
C ALA A 155 10.93 -5.55 9.24
N ARG A 156 10.76 -6.77 9.77
CA ARG A 156 11.54 -7.95 9.33
C ARG A 156 11.28 -8.29 7.87
N LEU A 157 10.01 -8.31 7.45
CA LEU A 157 9.64 -8.60 6.06
C LEU A 157 10.21 -7.56 5.10
N LEU A 158 10.18 -6.28 5.48
CA LEU A 158 10.80 -5.22 4.69
C LEU A 158 12.31 -5.40 4.60
N ALA A 159 12.98 -5.70 5.72
CA ALA A 159 14.41 -5.97 5.74
C ALA A 159 14.77 -7.14 4.81
N SER A 160 14.05 -8.26 4.91
CA SER A 160 14.23 -9.42 4.04
C SER A 160 14.02 -9.09 2.57
N LYS A 161 13.00 -8.29 2.23
CA LYS A 161 12.72 -7.89 0.86
C LYS A 161 13.85 -7.04 0.28
N VAL A 162 14.37 -6.09 1.05
CA VAL A 162 15.50 -5.26 0.59
C VAL A 162 16.82 -6.05 0.57
N GLU A 163 16.99 -7.07 1.41
CA GLU A 163 18.13 -7.97 1.33
C GLU A 163 18.13 -8.83 0.06
N GLY A 164 16.95 -9.34 -0.34
CA GLY A 164 16.81 -10.16 -1.54
C GLY A 164 16.89 -9.36 -2.84
N ASP A 165 16.14 -8.25 -2.90
CA ASP A 165 15.95 -7.47 -4.14
C ASP A 165 16.91 -6.27 -4.23
N GLY A 166 17.73 -6.01 -3.21
CA GLY A 166 18.59 -4.83 -3.12
C GLY A 166 17.82 -3.50 -3.05
N ALA A 167 18.50 -2.38 -3.30
CA ALA A 167 17.89 -1.05 -3.30
C ALA A 167 16.72 -0.91 -4.31
N SER A 168 16.68 -1.76 -5.35
CA SER A 168 15.58 -1.82 -6.33
C SER A 168 14.21 -2.05 -5.72
N ALA A 169 14.11 -2.69 -4.55
CA ALA A 169 12.84 -2.89 -3.85
C ALA A 169 12.10 -1.57 -3.59
N LEU A 170 12.85 -0.47 -3.39
CA LEU A 170 12.31 0.83 -2.97
C LEU A 170 12.56 1.95 -4.00
N ASN A 171 13.27 1.66 -5.10
CA ASN A 171 13.60 2.66 -6.13
C ASN A 171 12.37 3.28 -6.84
N HIS A 172 11.20 2.68 -6.70
CA HIS A 172 9.94 3.24 -7.22
C HIS A 172 9.38 4.37 -6.34
N LEU A 173 9.87 4.50 -5.10
CA LEU A 173 9.48 5.55 -4.18
C LEU A 173 10.25 6.84 -4.51
N GLU A 174 9.53 7.96 -4.57
CA GLU A 174 10.12 9.25 -4.92
C GLU A 174 10.87 9.88 -3.74
N GLY A 175 11.94 10.62 -4.04
CA GLY A 175 12.70 11.39 -3.06
C GLY A 175 13.67 10.58 -2.19
N VAL A 176 13.90 9.32 -2.53
CA VAL A 176 14.82 8.46 -1.78
C VAL A 176 16.20 8.49 -2.41
N SER A 177 17.18 9.09 -1.73
CA SER A 177 18.58 8.99 -2.15
C SER A 177 19.09 7.58 -1.87
N LYS A 178 20.09 7.13 -2.65
CA LYS A 178 20.69 5.81 -2.46
C LYS A 178 21.24 5.65 -1.04
N GLU A 179 21.86 6.70 -0.51
CA GLU A 179 22.41 6.76 0.84
C GLU A 179 21.31 6.64 1.90
N TRP A 180 20.14 7.25 1.67
CA TRP A 180 19.01 7.10 2.57
C TRP A 180 18.44 5.67 2.52
N VAL A 181 18.33 5.05 1.34
CA VAL A 181 17.93 3.62 1.24
C VAL A 181 18.87 2.75 2.04
N GLU A 182 20.19 2.92 1.85
CA GLU A 182 21.21 2.15 2.56
C GLU A 182 21.13 2.35 4.08
N TYR A 183 20.93 3.59 4.54
CA TYR A 183 20.74 3.90 5.96
C TYR A 183 19.45 3.31 6.54
N PHE A 184 18.34 3.41 5.82
CA PHE A 184 17.06 2.83 6.24
C PHE A 184 17.14 1.30 6.33
N VAL A 185 17.83 0.66 5.38
CA VAL A 185 18.12 -0.78 5.41
C VAL A 185 18.99 -1.13 6.61
N TYR A 186 20.02 -0.35 6.90
CA TYR A 186 20.83 -0.52 8.10
C TYR A 186 19.97 -0.46 9.38
N LEU A 187 19.08 0.54 9.49
CA LEU A 187 18.16 0.66 10.62
C LEU A 187 17.23 -0.55 10.73
N LEU A 188 16.57 -0.96 9.65
CA LEU A 188 15.69 -2.13 9.62
C LEU A 188 16.41 -3.41 10.05
N LYS A 189 17.65 -3.62 9.60
CA LYS A 189 18.47 -4.77 10.02
C LYS A 189 18.82 -4.70 11.50
N ARG A 190 19.18 -3.51 12.00
CA ARG A 190 19.50 -3.31 13.41
C ARG A 190 18.28 -3.56 14.29
N LEU A 191 17.14 -2.99 13.94
CA LEU A 191 15.84 -3.24 14.57
C LEU A 191 15.47 -4.72 14.54
N SER A 192 15.59 -5.39 13.41
CA SER A 192 15.32 -6.82 13.32
C SER A 192 16.20 -7.65 14.25
N LYS A 193 17.47 -7.26 14.47
CA LYS A 193 18.39 -7.93 15.38
C LYS A 193 18.05 -7.66 16.85
N GLU A 194 17.73 -6.41 17.18
CA GLU A 194 17.35 -5.99 18.54
C GLU A 194 15.97 -6.52 18.94
N LEU A 195 15.06 -6.70 17.97
CA LEU A 195 13.72 -7.25 18.17
C LEU A 195 13.68 -8.78 18.08
N LYS A 196 14.81 -9.49 17.94
CA LYS A 196 14.80 -10.95 18.15
C LYS A 196 14.27 -11.18 19.56
N PRO A 197 13.32 -12.12 19.77
CA PRO A 197 12.89 -12.40 21.11
C PRO A 197 14.12 -12.77 21.92
N THR A 198 14.26 -12.19 23.10
CA THR A 198 15.05 -12.76 24.18
C THR A 198 14.40 -14.09 24.54
N SER A 199 14.52 -15.08 23.66
CA SER A 199 14.17 -16.46 23.95
C SER A 199 15.29 -16.99 24.83
N ARG A 200 15.26 -16.59 26.11
CA ARG A 200 15.81 -17.34 27.23
C ARG A 200 15.46 -16.66 28.55
N GLN A 201 14.77 -17.46 29.35
CA GLN A 201 14.66 -17.42 30.81
C GLN A 201 13.75 -16.35 31.40
N VAL A 202 12.53 -16.76 31.79
CA VAL A 202 12.19 -16.84 33.23
C VAL A 202 11.38 -18.13 33.45
N PHE A 203 11.70 -18.78 34.57
CA PHE A 203 11.31 -20.09 35.06
C PHE A 203 9.80 -20.27 35.30
#